data_AF-A0A9J6E8Y5-F1
#
_entry.id   AF-A0A9J6E8Y5-F1
#
_cell.length_a   1.000
_cell.length_b   1.000
_cell.length_c   1.000
_cell.angle_alpha   90.00
_cell.angle_beta   90.00
_cell.angle_gamma   90.00
#
_symmetry.space_group_name_H-M   'P 1'
#
loop_
_entity.id
_entity.type
_entity.pdbx_description
1 polymer ?
#
loop_
_entity_poly.entity_id
_entity_poly.type
_entity_poly.pdbx_seq_one_letter_code
_entity_poly.pdbx_strand_id
1 'polypeptide(L)'
;MYQPAQISTLVQFISNTSGSVISYPFLRSSVVCINLLATAICRTRLYTFALKNSSLPPDVLQLFGGLAPSKGHADRICRIFRSEAWRQVRFYSDCLYAASMGNASQNSALRAYRRDLGIASRTADFLWKMIFASLPRRKKQTCQSGQEVVTLGNASIPPGVKSALEKGPKFCEPPKLDQVELLSLVRSTAARASVDNRDRCIQEGVDCLLPTKQTGTSRQPSVIKSLRAADLKLLQADKEGGFVLAPTTVYKEKADAAVTENFQVANVKPSKVKATASKLCEEAGLQKLASSVRAARGVNLSVFFSAKTHKPEVPFRVIVSEQGTWQHLVGRYLQRSLSVLPVEDPCLIRKPQIVSEFLQQECPSEVSFFSVDVKDLYYSLPMDQVCAEVAITHRYLRYRAYHYLYLRRSGAHVIDAFRQFDC
;
A
#
# COMPACT_ATOMS: atom_id res chain seq x y z
N MET A 1 26.08 4.16 11.37
CA MET A 1 26.32 2.69 11.54
C MET A 1 25.26 1.75 10.91
N TYR A 2 24.22 2.26 10.20
CA TYR A 2 23.13 1.42 9.62
C TYR A 2 23.34 0.95 8.18
N GLN A 3 24.19 1.60 7.39
CA GLN A 3 24.57 1.12 6.06
C GLN A 3 25.21 -0.27 6.12
N PRO A 4 26.15 -0.57 7.05
CA PRO A 4 26.69 -1.90 7.23
C PRO A 4 25.64 -2.94 7.62
N ALA A 5 24.64 -2.60 8.44
CA ALA A 5 23.56 -3.51 8.81
C ALA A 5 22.60 -3.78 7.64
N GLN A 6 22.27 -2.76 6.85
CA GLN A 6 21.45 -2.91 5.64
C GLN A 6 22.19 -3.69 4.55
N ILE A 7 23.48 -3.43 4.36
CA ILE A 7 24.35 -4.20 3.46
C ILE A 7 24.53 -5.62 3.98
N SER A 8 24.71 -5.84 5.29
CA SER A 8 24.78 -7.17 5.89
C SER A 8 23.47 -7.93 5.71
N THR A 9 22.31 -7.32 5.98
CA THR A 9 21.02 -7.96 5.73
C THR A 9 20.81 -8.23 4.24
N LEU A 10 21.27 -7.35 3.34
CA LEU A 10 21.19 -7.57 1.88
C LEU A 10 22.14 -8.68 1.41
N VAL A 11 23.38 -8.72 1.92
CA VAL A 11 24.40 -9.73 1.63
C VAL A 11 23.99 -11.08 2.22
N GLN A 12 23.44 -11.11 3.42
CA GLN A 12 22.91 -12.30 4.08
C GLN A 12 21.61 -12.75 3.42
N PHE A 13 20.78 -11.83 2.91
CA PHE A 13 19.64 -12.12 2.06
C PHE A 13 20.08 -12.75 0.74
N ILE A 14 21.09 -12.18 0.05
CA ILE A 14 21.66 -12.75 -1.18
C ILE A 14 22.29 -14.12 -0.89
N SER A 15 23.05 -14.27 0.19
CA SER A 15 23.69 -15.51 0.61
C SER A 15 22.68 -16.60 1.01
N ASN A 16 21.57 -16.23 1.67
CA ASN A 16 20.52 -17.17 2.08
C ASN A 16 19.56 -17.53 0.93
N THR A 17 19.32 -16.61 -0.01
CA THR A 17 18.47 -16.86 -1.19
C THR A 17 19.21 -17.63 -2.29
N SER A 18 20.54 -17.51 -2.35
CA SER A 18 21.38 -18.30 -3.27
C SER A 18 21.45 -19.79 -2.89
N GLY A 19 21.02 -20.17 -1.69
CA GLY A 19 21.29 -21.48 -1.12
C GLY A 19 22.80 -21.77 -1.05
N SER A 20 23.19 -22.87 -0.42
CA SER A 20 24.50 -23.44 -0.75
C SER A 20 24.48 -23.69 -2.25
N VAL A 21 25.43 -23.14 -3.02
CA VAL A 21 25.55 -23.39 -4.46
C VAL A 21 25.60 -24.90 -4.64
N ILE A 22 24.46 -25.51 -4.98
CA ILE A 22 24.38 -26.96 -5.14
C ILE A 22 25.11 -27.24 -6.44
N SER A 23 26.27 -27.87 -6.34
CA SER A 23 27.04 -28.24 -7.53
C SER A 23 26.13 -29.01 -8.49
N TYR A 24 26.16 -28.61 -9.77
CA TYR A 24 25.36 -29.17 -10.87
C TYR A 24 25.25 -30.71 -10.91
N PRO A 25 26.27 -31.52 -10.51
CA PRO A 25 26.16 -32.98 -10.49
C PRO A 25 25.06 -33.52 -9.57
N PHE A 26 24.76 -32.86 -8.44
CA PHE A 26 23.76 -33.35 -7.47
C PHE A 26 22.33 -33.17 -7.95
N LEU A 27 22.07 -32.20 -8.84
CA LEU A 27 20.75 -31.94 -9.42
C LEU A 27 20.37 -32.96 -10.51
N ARG A 28 21.27 -33.89 -10.86
CA ARG A 28 20.93 -35.03 -11.74
C ARG A 28 20.20 -36.16 -11.02
N SER A 29 20.21 -36.18 -9.69
CA SER A 29 19.47 -37.16 -8.90
C SER A 29 18.01 -36.74 -8.73
N SER A 30 17.07 -37.57 -9.21
CA SER A 30 15.64 -37.31 -9.04
C SER A 30 15.24 -37.27 -7.57
N VAL A 31 15.84 -38.11 -6.72
CA VAL A 31 15.60 -38.14 -5.27
C VAL A 31 15.98 -36.81 -4.61
N VAL A 32 17.13 -36.24 -5.01
CA VAL A 32 17.57 -34.93 -4.49
C VAL A 32 16.59 -33.84 -4.93
N CYS A 33 16.21 -33.81 -6.21
CA CYS A 33 15.26 -32.84 -6.73
C CYS A 33 13.88 -32.94 -6.08
N ILE A 34 13.38 -34.16 -5.83
CA ILE A 34 12.13 -34.42 -5.09
C ILE A 34 12.17 -33.77 -3.70
N ASN A 35 13.26 -33.98 -2.94
CA ASN A 35 13.38 -33.44 -1.58
C ASN A 35 13.53 -31.92 -1.56
N LEU A 36 14.31 -31.35 -2.49
CA LEU A 36 14.48 -29.90 -2.63
C LEU A 36 13.15 -29.23 -3.02
N LEU A 37 12.42 -29.82 -3.98
CA LEU A 37 11.10 -29.35 -4.41
C LEU A 37 10.11 -29.39 -3.25
N ALA A 38 10.05 -30.51 -2.50
CA ALA A 38 9.18 -30.65 -1.35
C ALA A 38 9.47 -29.61 -0.26
N THR A 39 10.76 -29.37 0.02
CA THR A 39 11.21 -28.37 1.01
C THR A 39 10.83 -26.94 0.58
N ALA A 40 11.00 -26.60 -0.70
CA ALA A 40 10.62 -25.29 -1.24
C ALA A 40 9.09 -25.05 -1.16
N ILE A 41 8.28 -26.09 -1.40
CA ILE A 41 6.82 -26.05 -1.20
C ILE A 41 6.51 -25.78 0.29
N CYS A 42 7.15 -26.48 1.22
CA CYS A 42 6.95 -26.27 2.66
C CYS A 42 7.32 -24.85 3.10
N ARG A 43 8.45 -24.29 2.62
CA ARG A 43 8.85 -22.90 2.89
C ARG A 43 7.81 -21.91 2.37
N THR A 44 7.28 -22.14 1.18
CA THR A 44 6.21 -21.33 0.58
C THR A 44 4.96 -21.32 1.46
N ARG A 45 4.54 -22.49 1.95
CA ARG A 45 3.41 -22.65 2.87
C ARG A 45 3.69 -21.97 4.22
N LEU A 46 4.90 -22.08 4.75
CA LEU A 46 5.35 -21.44 5.99
C LEU A 46 5.25 -19.91 5.90
N TYR A 47 5.80 -19.29 4.87
CA TYR A 47 5.71 -17.83 4.70
C TYR A 47 4.28 -17.36 4.45
N THR A 48 3.45 -18.18 3.79
CA THR A 48 2.03 -17.89 3.63
C THR A 48 1.28 -17.96 4.95
N PHE A 49 1.57 -18.97 5.79
CA PHE A 49 1.04 -19.08 7.14
C PHE A 49 1.44 -17.88 8.00
N ALA A 50 2.71 -17.47 7.93
CA ALA A 50 3.25 -16.33 8.66
C ALA A 50 2.52 -15.03 8.30
N LEU A 51 2.34 -14.75 7.01
CA LEU A 51 1.58 -13.58 6.54
C LEU A 51 0.12 -13.58 7.04
N LYS A 52 -0.54 -14.74 7.05
CA LYS A 52 -1.94 -14.86 7.50
C LYS A 52 -2.09 -14.70 9.01
N ASN A 53 -1.11 -15.17 9.78
CA ASN A 53 -1.16 -15.19 11.24
C ASN A 53 -0.34 -14.08 11.90
N SER A 54 0.27 -13.19 11.11
CA SER A 54 1.20 -12.15 11.61
C SER A 54 2.30 -12.76 12.49
N SER A 55 2.78 -13.96 12.17
CA SER A 55 3.91 -14.59 12.85
C SER A 55 5.21 -14.34 12.10
N LEU A 56 6.33 -14.44 12.81
CA LEU A 56 7.67 -14.22 12.28
C LEU A 56 8.39 -15.56 12.14
N PRO A 57 8.65 -16.04 10.90
CA PRO A 57 9.44 -17.25 10.68
C PRO A 57 10.87 -17.09 11.22
N PRO A 58 11.50 -18.17 11.72
CA PRO A 58 12.89 -18.13 12.18
C PRO A 58 13.87 -17.56 11.14
N ASP A 59 13.74 -17.96 9.87
CA ASP A 59 14.58 -17.46 8.78
C ASP A 59 14.48 -15.94 8.59
N VAL A 60 13.29 -15.38 8.84
CA VAL A 60 13.06 -13.94 8.76
C VAL A 60 13.66 -13.25 9.97
N LEU A 61 13.52 -13.81 11.17
CA LEU A 61 14.14 -13.28 12.39
C LEU A 61 15.67 -13.26 12.27
N GLN A 62 16.27 -14.33 11.74
CA GLN A 62 17.71 -14.43 11.54
C GLN A 62 18.27 -13.31 10.64
N LEU A 63 17.51 -12.83 9.65
CA LEU A 63 17.91 -11.70 8.80
C LEU A 63 18.04 -10.37 9.55
N PHE A 64 17.30 -10.21 10.64
CA PHE A 64 17.33 -9.00 11.47
C PHE A 64 18.23 -9.17 12.71
N GLY A 65 18.90 -10.32 12.84
CA GLY A 65 19.73 -10.64 13.99
C GLY A 65 18.91 -10.61 15.30
N GLY A 66 19.40 -9.87 16.29
CA GLY A 66 18.72 -9.71 17.58
C GLY A 66 17.60 -8.67 17.60
N LEU A 67 17.37 -7.93 16.51
CA LEU A 67 16.38 -6.86 16.48
C LEU A 67 15.06 -7.35 15.87
N ALA A 68 13.96 -7.16 16.59
CA ALA A 68 12.63 -7.51 16.08
C ALA A 68 12.20 -6.52 14.97
N PRO A 69 11.90 -6.98 13.74
CA PRO A 69 11.44 -6.10 12.68
C PRO A 69 10.03 -5.57 12.97
N SER A 70 9.71 -4.38 12.47
CA SER A 70 8.32 -3.90 12.48
C SER A 70 7.42 -4.82 11.66
N LYS A 71 6.15 -4.94 12.05
CA LYS A 71 5.18 -5.83 11.37
C LYS A 71 5.12 -5.61 9.86
N GLY A 72 5.04 -4.36 9.41
CA GLY A 72 5.00 -4.05 7.97
C GLY A 72 6.28 -4.44 7.23
N HIS A 73 7.43 -4.38 7.90
CA HIS A 73 8.71 -4.82 7.36
C HIS A 73 8.79 -6.35 7.29
N ALA A 74 8.39 -7.04 8.37
CA ALA A 74 8.28 -8.49 8.43
C ALA A 74 7.36 -9.04 7.33
N ASP A 75 6.18 -8.43 7.13
CA ASP A 75 5.22 -8.81 6.08
C ASP A 75 5.78 -8.60 4.67
N ARG A 76 6.64 -7.59 4.49
CA ARG A 76 7.30 -7.34 3.20
C ARG A 76 8.36 -8.40 2.92
N ILE A 77 9.20 -8.71 3.89
CA ILE A 77 10.23 -9.76 3.75
C ILE A 77 9.59 -11.14 3.56
N CYS A 78 8.54 -11.48 4.32
CA CYS A 78 7.81 -12.73 4.13
C CYS A 78 7.22 -12.84 2.72
N ARG A 79 6.73 -11.73 2.12
CA ARG A 79 6.26 -11.73 0.72
C ARG A 79 7.39 -11.98 -0.27
N ILE A 80 8.56 -11.39 -0.05
CA ILE A 80 9.75 -11.60 -0.88
C ILE A 80 10.20 -13.04 -0.78
N PHE A 81 10.39 -13.57 0.43
CA PHE A 81 10.76 -14.96 0.68
C PHE A 81 9.76 -15.97 0.12
N ARG A 82 8.46 -15.69 0.23
CA ARG A 82 7.43 -16.51 -0.42
C ARG A 82 7.60 -16.50 -1.94
N SER A 83 7.86 -15.34 -2.54
CA SER A 83 8.09 -15.23 -3.99
C SER A 83 9.34 -16.00 -4.42
N GLU A 84 10.40 -15.96 -3.61
CA GLU A 84 11.65 -16.65 -3.89
C GLU A 84 11.51 -18.16 -3.73
N ALA A 85 10.83 -18.64 -2.68
CA ALA A 85 10.50 -20.04 -2.52
C ALA A 85 9.68 -20.58 -3.71
N TRP A 86 8.75 -19.80 -4.27
CA TRP A 86 8.04 -20.16 -5.51
C TRP A 86 8.94 -20.20 -6.76
N ARG A 87 10.00 -19.39 -6.82
CA ARG A 87 11.02 -19.50 -7.89
C ARG A 87 11.82 -20.78 -7.73
N GLN A 88 12.22 -21.12 -6.50
CA GLN A 88 12.89 -22.39 -6.19
C GLN A 88 12.01 -23.60 -6.54
N VAL A 89 10.70 -23.56 -6.26
CA VAL A 89 9.76 -24.62 -6.67
C VAL A 89 9.79 -24.83 -8.18
N ARG A 90 9.75 -23.75 -8.98
CA ARG A 90 9.84 -23.86 -10.45
C ARG A 90 11.18 -24.43 -10.88
N PHE A 91 12.27 -23.86 -10.38
CA PHE A 91 13.62 -24.31 -10.70
C PHE A 91 13.83 -25.80 -10.40
N TYR A 92 13.47 -26.27 -9.20
CA TYR A 92 13.61 -27.68 -8.84
C TYR A 92 12.65 -28.59 -9.60
N SER A 93 11.48 -28.10 -10.03
CA SER A 93 10.59 -28.82 -10.94
C SER A 93 11.25 -29.02 -12.30
N ASP A 94 11.91 -27.99 -12.84
CA ASP A 94 12.64 -28.06 -14.11
C ASP A 94 13.86 -28.97 -14.00
N CYS A 95 14.61 -28.93 -12.89
CA CYS A 95 15.70 -29.87 -12.62
C CYS A 95 15.19 -31.30 -12.52
N LEU A 96 14.06 -31.54 -11.85
CA LEU A 96 13.45 -32.87 -11.75
C LEU A 96 13.01 -33.39 -13.12
N TYR A 97 12.49 -32.52 -13.97
CA TYR A 97 12.17 -32.84 -15.36
C TYR A 97 13.44 -33.24 -16.12
N ALA A 98 14.50 -32.43 -16.06
CA ALA A 98 15.77 -32.73 -16.70
C ALA A 98 16.42 -34.04 -16.20
N ALA A 99 16.37 -34.29 -14.89
CA ALA A 99 16.85 -35.55 -14.29
C ALA A 99 16.05 -36.77 -14.77
N SER A 100 14.75 -36.58 -15.05
CA SER A 100 13.86 -37.61 -15.58
C SER A 100 14.04 -37.85 -17.08
N MET A 101 14.63 -36.91 -17.82
CA MET A 101 14.82 -37.01 -19.27
C MET A 101 15.92 -38.00 -19.66
N GLY A 102 17.03 -38.09 -18.92
CA GLY A 102 18.08 -39.11 -19.08
C GLY A 102 18.36 -39.56 -20.53
N ASN A 103 18.61 -40.87 -20.73
CA ASN A 103 18.69 -41.52 -22.05
C ASN A 103 17.35 -42.17 -22.47
N ALA A 104 16.24 -41.81 -21.81
CA ALA A 104 14.96 -42.48 -22.00
C ALA A 104 14.17 -41.88 -23.17
N SER A 105 13.27 -42.67 -23.77
CA SER A 105 12.31 -42.11 -24.73
C SER A 105 11.41 -41.05 -24.07
N GLN A 106 11.02 -40.03 -24.82
CA GLN A 106 10.27 -38.86 -24.31
C GLN A 106 9.02 -39.25 -23.50
N ASN A 107 8.28 -40.28 -23.94
CA ASN A 107 7.09 -40.78 -23.25
C ASN A 107 7.43 -41.49 -21.92
N SER A 108 8.55 -42.18 -21.85
CA SER A 108 9.03 -42.81 -20.61
C SER A 108 9.47 -41.76 -19.61
N ALA A 109 10.23 -40.76 -20.06
CA ALA A 109 10.69 -39.63 -19.26
C ALA A 109 9.54 -38.82 -18.65
N LEU A 110 8.50 -38.51 -19.45
CA LEU A 110 7.31 -37.79 -18.96
C LEU A 110 6.55 -38.57 -17.88
N ARG A 111 6.45 -39.89 -18.00
CA ARG A 111 5.83 -40.73 -16.97
C ARG A 111 6.65 -40.76 -15.69
N ALA A 112 7.97 -40.90 -15.80
CA ALA A 112 8.88 -40.85 -14.66
C ALA A 112 8.78 -39.50 -13.93
N TYR A 113 8.83 -38.39 -14.68
CA TYR A 113 8.67 -37.04 -14.13
C TYR A 113 7.35 -36.86 -13.37
N ARG A 114 6.21 -37.26 -13.96
CA ARG A 114 4.89 -37.15 -13.29
C ARG A 114 4.82 -37.97 -12.01
N ARG A 115 5.37 -39.19 -12.04
CA ARG A 115 5.45 -40.06 -10.85
C ARG A 115 6.27 -39.38 -9.76
N ASP A 116 7.45 -38.87 -10.10
CA ASP A 116 8.39 -38.24 -9.18
C ASP A 116 7.85 -36.92 -8.63
N LEU A 117 7.13 -36.13 -9.44
CA LEU A 117 6.39 -34.94 -8.99
C LEU A 117 5.29 -35.32 -7.98
N GLY A 118 4.58 -36.42 -8.22
CA GLY A 118 3.61 -36.97 -7.26
C GLY A 118 4.26 -37.40 -5.95
N ILE A 119 5.48 -37.96 -5.99
CA ILE A 119 6.26 -38.27 -4.80
C ILE A 119 6.63 -36.98 -4.06
N ALA A 120 7.15 -35.96 -4.76
CA ALA A 120 7.51 -34.68 -4.16
C ALA A 120 6.32 -34.01 -3.47
N SER A 121 5.13 -34.04 -4.07
CA SER A 121 3.91 -33.51 -3.45
C SER A 121 3.56 -34.24 -2.14
N ARG A 122 3.60 -35.58 -2.14
CA ARG A 122 3.32 -36.37 -0.91
C ARG A 122 4.35 -36.12 0.17
N THR A 123 5.63 -36.03 -0.20
CA THR A 123 6.72 -35.69 0.71
C THR A 123 6.51 -34.28 1.29
N ALA A 124 6.12 -33.30 0.46
CA ALA A 124 5.82 -31.94 0.92
C ALA A 124 4.66 -31.92 1.92
N ASP A 125 3.60 -32.71 1.68
CA ASP A 125 2.46 -32.80 2.60
C ASP A 125 2.84 -33.46 3.92
N PHE A 126 3.66 -34.52 3.87
CA PHE A 126 4.21 -35.16 5.07
C PHE A 126 5.05 -34.18 5.90
N LEU A 127 6.04 -33.52 5.27
CA LEU A 127 6.89 -32.52 5.92
C LEU A 127 6.08 -31.34 6.45
N TRP A 128 5.09 -30.89 5.68
CA TRP A 128 4.21 -29.81 6.10
C TRP A 128 3.40 -30.16 7.34
N LYS A 129 2.90 -31.39 7.49
CA LYS A 129 2.21 -31.83 8.71
C LYS A 129 3.13 -31.75 9.94
N MET A 130 4.39 -32.14 9.79
CA MET A 130 5.40 -32.06 10.87
C MET A 130 5.69 -30.59 11.25
N ILE A 131 5.94 -29.74 10.26
CA ILE A 131 6.19 -28.31 10.47
C ILE A 131 4.95 -27.64 11.09
N PHE A 132 3.77 -27.89 10.53
CA PHE A 132 2.52 -27.27 10.98
C PHE A 132 2.18 -27.61 12.44
N ALA A 133 2.50 -28.83 12.89
CA ALA A 133 2.31 -29.24 14.27
C ALA A 133 3.18 -28.44 15.26
N SER A 134 4.36 -27.98 14.84
CA SER A 134 5.26 -27.17 15.68
C SER A 134 5.02 -25.66 15.56
N LEU A 135 4.19 -25.21 14.63
CA LEU A 135 3.88 -23.79 14.48
C LEU A 135 3.03 -23.29 15.65
N PRO A 136 3.33 -22.10 16.22
CA PRO A 136 2.54 -21.52 17.28
C PRO A 136 1.10 -21.33 16.78
N ARG A 137 0.17 -22.07 17.38
CA ARG A 137 -1.26 -21.86 17.14
C ARG A 137 -1.60 -20.47 17.65
N ARG A 138 -2.27 -19.68 16.82
CA ARG A 138 -2.77 -18.36 17.18
C ARG A 138 -3.57 -18.49 18.49
N LYS A 139 -2.98 -18.09 19.63
CA LYS A 139 -3.80 -17.63 20.77
C LYS A 139 -4.69 -16.58 20.14
N LYS A 140 -6.01 -16.78 20.14
CA LYS A 140 -6.95 -15.74 19.69
C LYS A 140 -6.46 -14.47 20.38
N GLN A 141 -5.94 -13.56 19.58
CA GLN A 141 -5.58 -12.25 20.06
C GLN A 141 -6.94 -11.69 20.49
N THR A 142 -7.23 -11.79 21.78
CA THR A 142 -8.26 -10.97 22.40
C THR A 142 -7.92 -9.58 21.91
N CYS A 143 -8.81 -9.02 21.09
CA CYS A 143 -8.66 -7.66 20.61
C CYS A 143 -8.26 -6.84 21.83
N GLN A 144 -7.06 -6.28 21.80
CA GLN A 144 -6.69 -5.27 22.78
C GLN A 144 -7.84 -4.27 22.80
N SER A 145 -8.34 -3.98 24.01
CA SER A 145 -9.33 -2.94 24.35
C SER A 145 -9.78 -2.12 23.14
N GLY A 146 -11.04 -2.28 22.75
CA GLY A 146 -11.65 -1.56 21.63
C GLY A 146 -11.27 -0.08 21.65
N GLN A 147 -10.95 0.50 20.49
CA GLN A 147 -10.69 1.93 20.41
C GLN A 147 -11.89 2.67 20.97
N GLU A 148 -11.67 3.58 21.91
CA GLU A 148 -12.74 4.31 22.55
C GLU A 148 -13.53 5.11 21.51
N VAL A 149 -14.83 4.86 21.45
CA VAL A 149 -15.75 5.64 20.63
C VAL A 149 -16.08 6.90 21.42
N VAL A 150 -15.56 8.04 20.96
CA VAL A 150 -15.80 9.33 21.61
C VAL A 150 -17.19 9.82 21.22
N THR A 151 -18.00 10.18 22.22
CA THR A 151 -19.33 10.73 21.98
C THR A 151 -19.36 12.19 22.40
N LEU A 152 -19.77 13.06 21.48
CA LEU A 152 -19.93 14.49 21.73
C LEU A 152 -21.36 14.78 22.20
N GLY A 153 -21.49 15.59 23.25
CA GLY A 153 -22.78 15.90 23.87
C GLY A 153 -23.42 14.68 24.55
N ASN A 154 -24.74 14.71 24.72
CA ASN A 154 -25.50 13.69 25.47
C ASN A 154 -25.96 12.50 24.60
N ALA A 155 -25.23 12.18 23.54
CA ALA A 155 -25.62 11.10 22.64
C ALA A 155 -25.44 9.72 23.32
N SER A 156 -26.41 8.83 23.10
CA SER A 156 -26.37 7.44 23.57
C SER A 156 -26.57 6.51 22.38
N ILE A 157 -25.83 5.40 22.36
CA ILE A 157 -25.93 4.40 21.30
C ILE A 157 -26.12 2.99 21.88
N PRO A 158 -26.84 2.11 21.18
CA PRO A 158 -26.99 0.73 21.60
C PRO A 158 -25.63 0.01 21.76
N PRO A 159 -25.45 -0.87 22.77
CA PRO A 159 -24.18 -1.56 23.03
C PRO A 159 -23.63 -2.32 21.81
N GLY A 160 -24.51 -2.93 21.01
CA GLY A 160 -24.10 -3.64 19.80
C GLY A 160 -23.52 -2.73 18.70
N VAL A 161 -23.99 -1.49 18.61
CA VAL A 161 -23.45 -0.47 17.70
C VAL A 161 -22.10 0.01 18.21
N LYS A 162 -21.98 0.25 19.52
CA LYS A 162 -20.72 0.67 20.16
C LYS A 162 -19.63 -0.37 19.92
N SER A 163 -19.91 -1.63 20.20
CA SER A 163 -18.97 -2.74 20.00
C SER A 163 -18.54 -2.91 18.53
N ALA A 164 -19.41 -2.60 17.56
CA ALA A 164 -19.04 -2.61 16.16
C ALA A 164 -18.08 -1.46 15.80
N LEU A 165 -18.33 -0.26 16.32
CA LEU A 165 -17.50 0.92 16.08
C LEU A 165 -16.14 0.85 16.79
N GLU A 166 -16.08 0.27 17.98
CA GLU A 166 -14.83 0.06 18.75
C GLU A 166 -13.77 -0.77 18.01
N LYS A 167 -14.17 -1.50 16.96
CA LYS A 167 -13.24 -2.24 16.09
C LYS A 167 -12.46 -1.31 15.15
N GLY A 168 -12.90 -0.07 14.99
CA GLY A 168 -12.24 0.98 14.23
C GLY A 168 -12.61 1.06 12.74
N PRO A 169 -12.22 2.14 12.04
CA PRO A 169 -12.60 2.46 10.65
C PRO A 169 -11.96 1.54 9.61
N LYS A 170 -10.89 0.82 9.98
CA LYS A 170 -10.25 -0.18 9.12
C LYS A 170 -10.83 -1.58 9.33
N PHE A 171 -11.71 -1.75 10.32
CA PHE A 171 -12.39 -3.02 10.51
C PHE A 171 -13.49 -3.16 9.47
N CYS A 172 -13.43 -4.25 8.72
CA CYS A 172 -14.47 -4.66 7.80
C CYS A 172 -14.79 -6.11 8.10
N GLU A 173 -16.08 -6.43 8.21
CA GLU A 173 -16.47 -7.83 8.20
C GLU A 173 -16.25 -8.38 6.80
N PRO A 174 -15.74 -9.62 6.66
CA PRO A 174 -15.63 -10.23 5.35
C PRO A 174 -17.01 -10.21 4.68
N PRO A 175 -17.12 -9.75 3.42
CA PRO A 175 -18.40 -9.70 2.72
C PRO A 175 -19.01 -11.09 2.69
N LYS A 176 -20.33 -11.17 2.91
CA LYS A 176 -21.08 -12.41 2.73
C LYS A 176 -21.21 -12.63 1.23
N LEU A 177 -20.24 -13.34 0.67
CA LEU A 177 -20.29 -13.80 -0.70
C LEU A 177 -20.90 -15.20 -0.70
N ASP A 178 -21.90 -15.42 -1.55
CA ASP A 178 -22.41 -16.77 -1.79
C ASP A 178 -21.36 -17.61 -2.55
N GLN A 179 -21.62 -18.92 -2.70
CA GLN A 179 -20.67 -19.80 -3.39
C GLN A 179 -20.45 -19.41 -4.85
N VAL A 180 -21.48 -18.86 -5.52
CA VAL A 180 -21.43 -18.45 -6.92
C VAL A 180 -20.57 -17.19 -7.07
N GLU A 181 -20.73 -16.23 -6.17
CA GLU A 181 -19.95 -15.00 -6.09
C GLU A 181 -18.49 -15.30 -5.75
N LEU A 182 -18.22 -16.21 -4.82
CA LEU A 182 -16.87 -16.67 -4.51
C LEU A 182 -16.21 -17.34 -5.73
N LEU A 183 -16.93 -18.18 -6.46
CA LEU A 183 -16.43 -18.77 -7.72
C LEU A 183 -16.20 -17.72 -8.80
N SER A 184 -17.09 -16.73 -8.91
CA SER A 184 -16.94 -15.60 -9.83
C SER A 184 -15.69 -14.76 -9.48
N LEU A 185 -15.42 -14.55 -8.19
CA LEU A 185 -14.22 -13.87 -7.72
C LEU A 185 -12.95 -14.65 -8.05
N VAL A 186 -12.96 -15.98 -7.87
CA VAL A 186 -11.85 -16.86 -8.27
C VAL A 186 -11.60 -16.76 -9.78
N ARG A 187 -12.65 -16.86 -10.60
CA ARG A 187 -12.54 -16.78 -12.07
C ARG A 187 -12.05 -15.41 -12.55
N SER A 188 -12.59 -14.32 -12.00
CA SER A 188 -12.17 -12.96 -12.37
C SER A 188 -10.72 -12.67 -11.96
N THR A 189 -10.28 -13.22 -10.83
CA THR A 189 -8.88 -13.15 -10.40
C THR A 189 -7.98 -13.97 -11.32
N ALA A 190 -8.37 -15.20 -11.66
CA ALA A 190 -7.64 -16.06 -12.57
C ALA A 190 -7.56 -15.50 -14.00
N ALA A 191 -8.57 -14.75 -14.45
CA ALA A 191 -8.54 -14.08 -15.76
C ALA A 191 -7.38 -13.09 -15.89
N ARG A 192 -6.90 -12.53 -14.77
CA ARG A 192 -5.74 -11.62 -14.71
C ARG A 192 -4.39 -12.36 -14.64
N ALA A 193 -4.39 -13.68 -14.45
CA ALA A 193 -3.19 -14.49 -14.53
C ALA A 193 -2.79 -14.71 -16.01
N SER A 194 -1.52 -15.06 -16.25
CA SER A 194 -1.07 -15.50 -17.56
C SER A 194 -1.83 -16.74 -18.01
N VAL A 195 -1.95 -16.94 -19.34
CA VAL A 195 -2.72 -18.04 -19.93
C VAL A 195 -2.33 -19.39 -19.32
N ASP A 196 -1.02 -19.64 -19.18
CA ASP A 196 -0.49 -20.91 -18.64
C ASP A 196 -0.81 -21.16 -17.16
N ASN A 197 -1.14 -20.11 -16.39
CA ASN A 197 -1.43 -20.21 -14.95
C ASN A 197 -2.92 -20.11 -14.63
N ARG A 198 -3.76 -19.83 -15.61
CA ARG A 198 -5.19 -19.55 -15.39
C ARG A 198 -5.93 -20.73 -14.78
N ASP A 199 -5.77 -21.92 -15.34
CA ASP A 199 -6.44 -23.14 -14.85
C ASP A 199 -5.97 -23.53 -13.45
N ARG A 200 -4.66 -23.38 -13.17
CA ARG A 200 -4.10 -23.59 -11.83
C ARG A 200 -4.68 -22.59 -10.82
N CYS A 201 -4.78 -21.31 -11.18
CA CYS A 201 -5.38 -20.30 -10.32
C CYS A 201 -6.86 -20.58 -10.03
N ILE A 202 -7.60 -21.11 -11.01
CA ILE A 202 -8.99 -21.54 -10.80
C ILE A 202 -9.03 -22.71 -9.84
N GLN A 203 -8.23 -23.75 -10.08
CA GLN A 203 -8.25 -24.98 -9.29
C GLN A 203 -7.85 -24.72 -7.83
N GLU A 204 -6.73 -24.04 -7.60
CA GLU A 204 -6.30 -23.64 -6.26
C GLU A 204 -7.33 -22.72 -5.57
N GLY A 205 -7.96 -21.83 -6.33
CA GLY A 205 -9.00 -20.94 -5.83
C GLY A 205 -10.26 -21.69 -5.39
N VAL A 206 -10.71 -22.68 -6.17
CA VAL A 206 -11.85 -23.55 -5.85
C VAL A 206 -11.53 -24.44 -4.65
N ASP A 207 -10.34 -25.02 -4.59
CA ASP A 207 -9.89 -25.86 -3.47
C ASP A 207 -9.87 -25.08 -2.15
N CYS A 208 -9.61 -23.77 -2.20
CA CYS A 208 -9.71 -22.89 -1.03
C CYS A 208 -11.16 -22.65 -0.57
N LEU A 209 -12.16 -22.87 -1.42
CA LEU A 209 -13.58 -22.66 -1.09
C LEU A 209 -14.22 -23.91 -0.44
N LEU A 210 -13.78 -25.11 -0.83
CA LEU A 210 -14.30 -26.41 -0.35
C LEU A 210 -14.32 -26.60 1.20
N PRO A 211 -13.39 -26.05 2.00
CA PRO A 211 -13.40 -26.21 3.46
C PRO A 211 -14.34 -25.24 4.20
N THR A 212 -14.96 -24.28 3.51
CA THR A 212 -15.62 -23.16 4.17
C THR A 212 -17.04 -23.53 4.59
N LYS A 213 -17.19 -24.27 5.70
CA LYS A 213 -18.47 -24.28 6.43
C LYS A 213 -18.75 -22.83 6.82
N GLN A 214 -19.72 -22.20 6.16
CA GLN A 214 -20.19 -20.89 6.55
C GLN A 214 -20.74 -21.01 7.97
N THR A 215 -19.93 -20.61 8.95
CA THR A 215 -20.38 -20.53 10.34
C THR A 215 -21.38 -19.39 10.38
N GLY A 216 -22.63 -19.72 10.67
CA GLY A 216 -23.71 -18.76 10.78
C GLY A 216 -23.29 -17.63 11.71
N THR A 217 -23.28 -16.41 11.19
CA THR A 217 -22.99 -15.21 11.98
C THR A 217 -24.25 -14.39 12.13
N SER A 218 -24.55 -14.14 13.40
CA SER A 218 -25.53 -13.18 13.92
C SER A 218 -25.65 -11.95 13.02
N ARG A 219 -26.88 -11.57 12.69
CA ARG A 219 -27.18 -10.31 12.01
C ARG A 219 -26.70 -9.17 12.91
N GLN A 220 -25.53 -8.59 12.62
CA GLN A 220 -25.14 -7.36 13.29
C GLN A 220 -26.19 -6.28 12.99
N PRO A 221 -26.60 -5.51 14.01
CA PRO A 221 -27.51 -4.39 13.79
C PRO A 221 -26.88 -3.44 12.78
N SER A 222 -27.70 -2.93 11.87
CA SER A 222 -27.22 -1.96 10.88
C SER A 222 -26.83 -0.67 11.59
N VAL A 223 -25.53 -0.50 11.86
CA VAL A 223 -24.93 0.68 12.50
C VAL A 223 -25.48 1.95 11.85
N ILE A 224 -25.52 2.00 10.51
CA ILE A 224 -26.04 3.14 9.75
C ILE A 224 -27.50 3.44 10.08
N LYS A 225 -28.38 2.42 10.15
CA LYS A 225 -29.79 2.64 10.49
C LYS A 225 -29.94 3.13 11.92
N SER A 226 -29.19 2.57 12.86
CA SER A 226 -29.21 2.98 14.26
C SER A 226 -28.75 4.42 14.46
N LEU A 227 -27.66 4.83 13.79
CA LEU A 227 -27.17 6.20 13.86
C LEU A 227 -28.14 7.20 13.23
N ARG A 228 -28.78 6.85 12.11
CA ARG A 228 -29.82 7.70 11.50
C ARG A 228 -31.05 7.84 12.40
N ALA A 229 -31.49 6.74 13.04
CA ALA A 229 -32.63 6.77 13.96
C ALA A 229 -32.35 7.63 15.19
N ALA A 230 -31.09 7.70 15.64
CA ALA A 230 -30.65 8.52 16.77
C ALA A 230 -30.22 9.95 16.37
N ASP A 231 -30.37 10.35 15.11
CA ASP A 231 -29.89 11.62 14.55
C ASP A 231 -28.40 11.92 14.87
N LEU A 232 -27.57 10.89 14.73
CA LEU A 232 -26.12 10.96 14.97
C LEU A 232 -25.32 10.97 13.67
N LYS A 233 -24.27 11.79 13.66
CA LYS A 233 -23.22 11.81 12.65
C LYS A 233 -22.01 11.04 13.15
N LEU A 234 -21.43 10.23 12.27
CA LEU A 234 -20.21 9.48 12.50
C LEU A 234 -19.04 10.19 11.82
N LEU A 235 -18.01 10.51 12.59
CA LEU A 235 -16.76 11.06 12.09
C LEU A 235 -15.60 10.11 12.43
N GLN A 236 -14.52 10.21 11.67
CA GLN A 236 -13.27 9.52 11.98
C GLN A 236 -12.40 10.40 12.88
N ALA A 237 -11.74 9.80 13.87
CA ALA A 237 -10.72 10.48 14.67
C ALA A 237 -9.45 10.71 13.84
N ASP A 238 -8.87 11.90 13.92
CA ASP A 238 -7.75 12.36 13.08
C ASP A 238 -6.47 11.52 13.26
N LYS A 239 -6.09 11.24 14.52
CA LYS A 239 -4.82 10.56 14.86
C LYS A 239 -4.99 9.19 15.53
N GLU A 240 -6.00 9.07 16.39
CA GLU A 240 -6.18 7.89 17.24
C GLU A 240 -6.83 6.72 16.52
N GLY A 241 -7.27 6.93 15.27
CA GLY A 241 -7.80 5.89 14.41
C GLY A 241 -9.12 5.30 14.88
N GLY A 242 -9.86 5.96 15.77
CA GLY A 242 -11.20 5.58 16.22
C GLY A 242 -12.33 6.35 15.52
N PHE A 243 -13.52 6.32 16.11
CA PHE A 243 -14.70 7.05 15.66
C PHE A 243 -15.17 8.07 16.69
N VAL A 244 -15.79 9.14 16.18
CA VAL A 244 -16.47 10.15 16.97
C VAL A 244 -17.94 10.20 16.57
N LEU A 245 -18.84 10.20 17.55
CA LEU A 245 -20.27 10.37 17.35
C LEU A 245 -20.71 11.75 17.81
N ALA A 246 -21.49 12.44 17.00
CA ALA A 246 -22.02 13.75 17.33
C ALA A 246 -23.51 13.83 16.96
N PRO A 247 -24.38 14.38 17.82
CA PRO A 247 -25.71 14.83 17.41
C PRO A 247 -25.62 15.73 16.19
N THR A 248 -26.59 15.66 15.28
CA THR A 248 -26.60 16.50 14.07
C THR A 248 -26.47 18.00 14.36
N THR A 249 -27.01 18.48 15.48
CA THR A 249 -26.87 19.88 15.93
C THR A 249 -25.40 20.22 16.24
N VAL A 250 -24.77 19.49 17.16
CA VAL A 250 -23.36 19.65 17.55
C VAL A 250 -22.43 19.48 16.34
N TYR A 251 -22.75 18.55 15.45
CA TYR A 251 -22.01 18.35 14.21
C TYR A 251 -22.06 19.60 13.32
N LYS A 252 -23.25 20.18 13.11
CA LYS A 252 -23.41 21.38 12.27
C LYS A 252 -22.66 22.57 12.86
N GLU A 253 -22.81 22.81 14.15
CA GLU A 253 -22.10 23.89 14.85
C GLU A 253 -20.58 23.77 14.70
N LYS A 254 -20.02 22.58 14.96
CA LYS A 254 -18.57 22.36 14.82
C LYS A 254 -18.12 22.38 13.36
N ALA A 255 -18.94 21.91 12.43
CA ALA A 255 -18.65 21.98 11.00
C ALA A 255 -18.62 23.42 10.49
N ASP A 256 -19.61 24.23 10.87
CA ASP A 256 -19.71 25.64 10.49
C ASP A 256 -18.58 26.45 11.11
N ALA A 257 -18.25 26.21 12.38
CA ALA A 257 -17.08 26.82 13.03
C ALA A 257 -15.78 26.48 12.29
N ALA A 258 -15.56 25.20 11.96
CA ALA A 258 -14.37 24.77 11.25
C ALA A 258 -14.30 25.33 9.81
N VAL A 259 -15.44 25.45 9.12
CA VAL A 259 -15.46 26.07 7.78
C VAL A 259 -15.17 27.56 7.86
N THR A 260 -15.78 28.27 8.80
CA THR A 260 -15.62 29.73 8.96
C THR A 260 -14.19 30.10 9.38
N GLU A 261 -13.55 29.27 10.20
CA GLU A 261 -12.15 29.44 10.60
C GLU A 261 -11.18 29.31 9.41
N ASN A 262 -11.44 28.37 8.48
CA ASN A 262 -10.47 27.96 7.46
C ASN A 262 -10.76 28.50 6.04
N PHE A 263 -11.97 29.01 5.78
CA PHE A 263 -12.39 29.40 4.43
C PHE A 263 -13.02 30.79 4.41
N GLN A 264 -12.79 31.49 3.31
CA GLN A 264 -13.42 32.77 3.02
C GLN A 264 -14.50 32.61 1.96
N VAL A 265 -15.52 33.46 2.02
CA VAL A 265 -16.59 33.47 1.02
C VAL A 265 -16.05 33.98 -0.31
N ALA A 266 -16.05 33.11 -1.33
CA ALA A 266 -15.69 33.49 -2.69
C ALA A 266 -16.96 33.82 -3.49
N ASN A 267 -17.07 35.06 -3.98
CA ASN A 267 -18.19 35.48 -4.84
C ASN A 267 -17.94 35.09 -6.31
N VAL A 268 -17.75 33.79 -6.56
CA VAL A 268 -17.43 33.28 -7.89
C VAL A 268 -18.32 32.08 -8.21
N LYS A 269 -18.86 32.03 -9.43
CA LYS A 269 -19.62 30.87 -9.92
C LYS A 269 -18.65 29.76 -10.34
N PRO A 270 -18.60 28.60 -9.67
CA PRO A 270 -17.61 27.56 -9.97
C PRO A 270 -17.68 27.03 -11.41
N SER A 271 -18.87 27.02 -12.02
CA SER A 271 -19.06 26.68 -13.43
C SER A 271 -18.37 27.65 -14.39
N LYS A 272 -18.34 28.95 -14.07
CA LYS A 272 -17.61 29.96 -14.84
C LYS A 272 -16.10 29.73 -14.71
N VAL A 273 -15.61 29.44 -13.49
CA VAL A 273 -14.19 29.13 -13.26
C VAL A 273 -13.75 27.92 -14.08
N LYS A 274 -14.58 26.86 -14.09
CA LYS A 274 -14.35 25.67 -14.92
C LYS A 274 -14.25 26.01 -16.42
N ALA A 275 -15.15 26.84 -16.92
CA ALA A 275 -15.13 27.27 -18.32
C ALA A 275 -13.84 28.04 -18.65
N THR A 276 -13.45 28.97 -17.77
CA THR A 276 -12.18 29.71 -17.88
C THR A 276 -10.99 28.76 -17.86
N ALA A 277 -10.95 27.79 -16.94
CA ALA A 277 -9.87 26.81 -16.87
C ALA A 277 -9.76 25.95 -18.15
N SER A 278 -10.89 25.53 -18.72
CA SER A 278 -10.90 24.83 -20.01
C SER A 278 -10.32 25.70 -21.12
N LYS A 279 -10.75 26.97 -21.20
CA LYS A 279 -10.28 27.91 -22.21
C LYS A 279 -8.76 28.13 -22.11
N LEU A 280 -8.25 28.33 -20.90
CA LEU A 280 -6.81 28.45 -20.64
C LEU A 280 -6.04 27.19 -21.07
N CYS A 281 -6.60 26.00 -20.85
CA CYS A 281 -5.99 24.76 -21.35
C CYS A 281 -5.93 24.74 -22.88
N GLU A 282 -6.97 25.22 -23.58
CA GLU A 282 -7.00 25.28 -25.05
C GLU A 282 -5.99 26.28 -25.60
N GLU A 283 -5.93 27.48 -25.01
CA GLU A 283 -4.95 28.53 -25.35
C GLU A 283 -3.51 28.05 -25.11
N ALA A 284 -3.29 27.20 -24.10
CA ALA A 284 -2.00 26.56 -23.83
C ALA A 284 -1.69 25.36 -24.76
N GLY A 285 -2.58 24.99 -25.68
CA GLY A 285 -2.42 23.84 -26.58
C GLY A 285 -2.69 22.47 -25.92
N LEU A 286 -3.28 22.45 -24.72
CA LEU A 286 -3.56 21.25 -23.92
C LEU A 286 -4.94 20.65 -24.23
N GLN A 287 -5.22 20.38 -25.50
CA GLN A 287 -6.56 19.99 -26.01
C GLN A 287 -7.16 18.76 -25.30
N LYS A 288 -6.32 17.77 -24.96
CA LYS A 288 -6.76 16.57 -24.22
C LYS A 288 -7.19 16.90 -22.79
N LEU A 289 -6.46 17.79 -22.12
CA LEU A 289 -6.78 18.23 -20.77
C LEU A 289 -8.05 19.09 -20.78
N ALA A 290 -8.16 20.04 -21.72
CA ALA A 290 -9.35 20.86 -21.90
C ALA A 290 -10.62 20.02 -22.10
N SER A 291 -10.56 19.02 -23.00
CA SER A 291 -11.67 18.08 -23.22
C SER A 291 -12.05 17.32 -21.95
N SER A 292 -11.05 16.88 -21.18
CA SER A 292 -11.26 16.17 -19.91
C SER A 292 -11.88 17.08 -18.84
N VAL A 293 -11.41 18.33 -18.75
CA VAL A 293 -11.98 19.36 -17.87
C VAL A 293 -13.44 19.61 -18.22
N ARG A 294 -13.79 19.81 -19.50
CA ARG A 294 -15.18 19.99 -19.94
C ARG A 294 -16.06 18.80 -19.53
N ALA A 295 -15.58 17.59 -19.79
CA ALA A 295 -16.31 16.35 -19.49
C ALA A 295 -16.47 16.05 -17.98
N ALA A 296 -15.65 16.66 -17.11
CA ALA A 296 -15.73 16.42 -15.67
C ALA A 296 -17.09 16.85 -15.09
N ARG A 297 -17.78 15.92 -14.43
CA ARG A 297 -19.12 16.19 -13.84
C ARG A 297 -19.03 17.02 -12.56
N GLY A 298 -17.99 16.82 -11.75
CA GLY A 298 -17.79 17.55 -10.50
C GLY A 298 -17.37 19.00 -10.77
N VAL A 299 -18.23 19.94 -10.38
CA VAL A 299 -17.95 21.38 -10.46
C VAL A 299 -17.46 21.94 -9.13
N ASN A 300 -18.03 21.43 -8.03
CA ASN A 300 -17.70 21.83 -6.66
C ASN A 300 -16.80 20.78 -6.01
N LEU A 301 -15.93 21.25 -5.11
CA LEU A 301 -15.20 20.38 -4.19
C LEU A 301 -16.17 19.85 -3.13
N SER A 302 -15.87 18.67 -2.61
CA SER A 302 -16.62 18.06 -1.50
C SER A 302 -15.89 18.29 -0.19
N VAL A 303 -16.64 18.65 0.85
CA VAL A 303 -16.09 18.91 2.19
C VAL A 303 -16.58 17.83 3.15
N PHE A 304 -15.65 17.28 3.93
CA PHE A 304 -15.93 16.38 5.04
C PHE A 304 -14.99 16.68 6.20
N PHE A 305 -15.22 16.06 7.35
CA PHE A 305 -14.54 16.43 8.59
C PHE A 305 -13.92 15.22 9.29
N SER A 306 -12.75 15.41 9.89
CA SER A 306 -12.21 14.51 10.92
C SER A 306 -12.21 15.22 12.28
N ALA A 307 -12.28 14.46 13.37
CA ALA A 307 -12.32 15.02 14.72
C ALA A 307 -10.94 14.93 15.39
N LYS A 308 -10.41 16.06 15.89
CA LYS A 308 -9.13 16.12 16.63
C LYS A 308 -9.34 15.74 18.10
N THR A 309 -9.54 14.44 18.37
CA THR A 309 -9.83 13.90 19.72
C THR A 309 -8.75 14.19 20.76
N HIS A 310 -7.49 14.28 20.35
CA HIS A 310 -6.35 14.70 21.18
C HIS A 310 -6.32 16.18 21.60
N LYS A 311 -7.31 16.99 21.19
CA LYS A 311 -7.42 18.41 21.59
C LYS A 311 -8.63 18.62 22.48
N PRO A 312 -8.56 19.57 23.44
CA PRO A 312 -9.74 19.97 24.19
C PRO A 312 -10.84 20.41 23.22
N GLU A 313 -12.10 20.14 23.59
CA GLU A 313 -13.30 20.43 22.80
C GLU A 313 -13.47 19.64 21.49
N VAL A 314 -12.51 18.78 21.11
CA VAL A 314 -12.59 17.92 19.92
C VAL A 314 -12.97 18.72 18.65
N PRO A 315 -12.17 19.73 18.24
CA PRO A 315 -12.45 20.53 17.07
C PRO A 315 -12.40 19.70 15.79
N PHE A 316 -13.18 20.11 14.80
CA PHE A 316 -13.21 19.45 13.50
C PHE A 316 -12.08 19.97 12.61
N ARG A 317 -11.41 19.07 11.91
CA ARG A 317 -10.52 19.37 10.81
C ARG A 317 -11.31 19.31 9.53
N VAL A 318 -11.32 20.40 8.77
CA VAL A 318 -11.93 20.38 7.44
C VAL A 318 -11.02 19.64 6.46
N ILE A 319 -11.60 18.74 5.69
CA ILE A 319 -10.93 18.00 4.63
C ILE A 319 -11.71 18.22 3.34
N VAL A 320 -10.97 18.64 2.31
CA VAL A 320 -11.53 18.93 0.99
C VAL A 320 -11.11 17.84 0.03
N SER A 321 -12.08 17.20 -0.63
CA SER A 321 -11.83 16.26 -1.71
C SER A 321 -12.19 16.87 -3.05
N GLU A 322 -11.20 16.85 -3.94
CA GLU A 322 -11.32 17.18 -5.35
C GLU A 322 -11.71 15.97 -6.23
N GLN A 323 -11.89 14.79 -5.65
CA GLN A 323 -12.12 13.58 -6.42
C GLN A 323 -13.36 13.71 -7.33
N GLY A 324 -13.18 13.43 -8.62
CA GLY A 324 -14.24 13.53 -9.62
C GLY A 324 -14.52 14.95 -10.13
N THR A 325 -13.75 15.94 -9.68
CA THR A 325 -13.87 17.34 -10.12
C THR A 325 -12.87 17.69 -11.23
N TRP A 326 -13.10 18.83 -11.90
CA TRP A 326 -12.16 19.35 -12.89
C TRP A 326 -10.86 19.85 -12.25
N GLN A 327 -10.91 20.34 -11.01
CA GLN A 327 -9.74 20.79 -10.25
C GLN A 327 -8.73 19.65 -10.10
N HIS A 328 -9.18 18.42 -9.83
CA HIS A 328 -8.31 17.25 -9.73
C HIS A 328 -7.53 16.97 -11.03
N LEU A 329 -8.15 17.20 -12.20
CA LEU A 329 -7.51 16.98 -13.48
C LEU A 329 -6.40 18.00 -13.73
N VAL A 330 -6.69 19.27 -13.46
CA VAL A 330 -5.72 20.37 -13.59
C VAL A 330 -4.61 20.25 -12.56
N GLY A 331 -4.95 19.99 -11.29
CA GLY A 331 -4.02 19.78 -10.19
C GLY A 331 -3.07 18.62 -10.45
N ARG A 332 -3.57 17.48 -10.95
CA ARG A 332 -2.71 16.35 -11.33
C ARG A 332 -1.79 16.69 -12.51
N TYR A 333 -2.27 17.46 -13.48
CA TYR A 333 -1.42 17.92 -14.59
C TYR A 333 -0.28 18.81 -14.09
N LEU A 334 -0.59 19.78 -13.23
CA LEU A 334 0.41 20.66 -12.61
C LEU A 334 1.39 19.86 -11.75
N GLN A 335 0.89 18.97 -10.89
CA GLN A 335 1.72 18.12 -10.03
C GLN A 335 2.71 17.28 -10.85
N ARG A 336 2.25 16.65 -11.95
CA ARG A 336 3.15 15.91 -12.85
C ARG A 336 4.21 16.80 -13.48
N SER A 337 3.82 17.99 -13.91
CA SER A 337 4.73 18.96 -14.52
C SER A 337 5.76 19.48 -13.52
N LEU A 338 5.36 19.71 -12.27
CA LEU A 338 6.27 20.14 -11.20
C LEU A 338 7.13 18.98 -10.67
N SER A 339 6.67 17.74 -10.74
CA SER A 339 7.42 16.57 -10.24
C SER A 339 8.70 16.26 -11.02
N VAL A 340 8.89 16.88 -12.20
CA VAL A 340 10.13 16.74 -12.97
C VAL A 340 11.25 17.65 -12.42
N LEU A 341 10.91 18.60 -11.55
CA LEU A 341 11.88 19.50 -10.95
C LEU A 341 12.65 18.75 -9.85
N PRO A 342 13.99 18.75 -9.90
CA PRO A 342 14.79 18.25 -8.79
C PRO A 342 14.70 19.26 -7.65
N VAL A 343 13.72 19.10 -6.76
CA VAL A 343 13.68 19.87 -5.51
C VAL A 343 14.58 19.16 -4.51
N GLU A 344 15.82 19.61 -4.43
CA GLU A 344 16.72 19.27 -3.33
C GLU A 344 16.47 20.23 -2.18
N ASP A 345 15.73 19.75 -1.19
CA ASP A 345 15.58 20.45 0.08
C ASP A 345 16.61 19.86 1.06
N PRO A 346 17.71 20.59 1.34
CA PRO A 346 18.76 20.10 2.24
C PRO A 346 18.27 19.95 3.69
N CYS A 347 17.14 20.56 4.03
CA CYS A 347 16.52 20.48 5.34
C CYS A 347 15.42 19.41 5.41
N LEU A 348 15.06 18.77 4.30
CA LEU A 348 14.01 17.75 4.27
C LEU A 348 14.48 16.41 4.84
N ILE A 349 14.09 16.17 6.08
CA ILE A 349 14.35 14.90 6.77
C ILE A 349 13.25 13.88 6.41
N ARG A 350 13.55 13.02 5.43
CA ARG A 350 12.59 11.99 4.97
C ARG A 350 12.37 10.84 5.96
N LYS A 351 13.32 10.61 6.85
CA LYS A 351 13.30 9.53 7.84
C LYS A 351 13.70 10.10 9.20
N PRO A 352 12.82 10.04 10.22
CA PRO A 352 13.15 10.58 11.54
C PRO A 352 14.35 9.89 12.19
N GLN A 353 14.66 8.65 11.79
CA GLN A 353 15.84 7.91 12.25
C GLN A 353 17.14 8.64 11.96
N ILE A 354 17.22 9.42 10.87
CA ILE A 354 18.43 10.16 10.52
C ILE A 354 18.77 11.18 11.62
N VAL A 355 17.76 11.86 12.16
CA VAL A 355 17.95 12.79 13.28
C VAL A 355 18.37 12.03 14.53
N SER A 356 17.70 10.92 14.85
CA SER A 356 18.06 10.11 16.01
C SER A 356 19.50 9.58 15.94
N GLU A 357 19.94 9.14 14.74
CA GLU A 357 21.31 8.67 14.51
C GLU A 357 22.32 9.80 14.65
N PHE A 358 22.05 10.98 14.07
CA PHE A 358 22.88 12.18 14.22
C PHE A 358 23.00 12.59 15.70
N LEU A 359 21.88 12.63 16.41
CA LEU A 359 21.86 12.99 17.84
C LEU A 359 22.61 11.98 18.73
N GLN A 360 22.76 10.72 18.29
CA GLN A 360 23.48 9.70 19.05
C GLN A 360 24.98 9.63 18.72
N GLN A 361 25.37 9.89 17.48
CA GLN A 361 26.74 9.68 17.00
C GLN A 361 27.57 10.96 16.95
N GLU A 362 26.92 12.10 16.69
CA GLU A 362 27.61 13.35 16.33
C GLU A 362 27.14 14.56 17.15
N CYS A 363 26.19 14.38 18.08
CA CYS A 363 25.67 15.47 18.88
C CYS A 363 26.76 16.05 19.80
N PRO A 364 27.07 17.35 19.69
CA PRO A 364 27.93 18.02 20.64
C PRO A 364 27.39 17.92 22.08
N SER A 365 28.29 18.00 23.07
CA SER A 365 27.97 17.92 24.49
C SER A 365 27.02 19.05 24.97
N GLU A 366 26.99 20.16 24.24
CA GLU A 366 26.18 21.34 24.54
C GLU A 366 25.34 21.71 23.32
N VAL A 367 24.13 21.15 23.24
CA VAL A 367 23.15 21.52 22.19
C VAL A 367 21.89 22.06 22.83
N SER A 368 21.50 23.25 22.39
CA SER A 368 20.19 23.84 22.69
C SER A 368 19.22 23.51 21.56
N PHE A 369 18.03 23.06 21.91
CA PHE A 369 16.97 22.75 20.96
C PHE A 369 15.85 23.79 21.06
N PHE A 370 15.31 24.18 19.92
CA PHE A 370 14.05 24.89 19.84
C PHE A 370 13.16 24.21 18.79
N SER A 371 11.85 24.34 18.97
CA SER A 371 10.86 23.78 18.05
C SER A 371 10.05 24.91 17.45
N VAL A 372 9.86 24.86 16.13
CA VAL A 372 9.01 25.79 15.38
C VAL A 372 7.89 24.99 14.74
N ASP A 373 6.65 25.29 15.13
CA ASP A 373 5.45 24.71 14.53
C ASP A 373 4.77 25.77 13.65
N VAL A 374 4.65 25.50 12.36
CA VAL A 374 3.95 26.38 11.42
C VAL A 374 2.47 26.01 11.43
N LYS A 375 1.66 26.89 12.03
CA LYS A 375 0.20 26.73 12.04
C LYS A 375 -0.38 27.00 10.66
N ASP A 376 -1.36 26.18 10.29
CA ASP A 376 -2.23 26.40 9.12
C ASP A 376 -1.47 26.73 7.82
N LEU A 377 -0.33 26.05 7.62
CA LEU A 377 0.57 26.25 6.48
C LEU A 377 -0.20 26.33 5.16
N TYR A 378 -1.11 25.39 4.91
CA TYR A 378 -1.87 25.31 3.66
C TYR A 378 -2.82 26.49 3.42
N TYR A 379 -3.34 27.11 4.49
CA TYR A 379 -4.26 28.25 4.41
C TYR A 379 -3.51 29.60 4.40
N SER A 380 -2.26 29.59 4.87
CA SER A 380 -1.44 30.80 5.02
C SER A 380 -0.47 31.03 3.85
N LEU A 381 -0.56 30.22 2.78
CA LEU A 381 0.31 30.39 1.62
C LEU A 381 -0.04 31.70 0.89
N PRO A 382 0.96 32.55 0.55
CA PRO A 382 0.75 33.74 -0.26
C PRO A 382 0.44 33.33 -1.71
N MET A 383 -0.84 33.06 -1.99
CA MET A 383 -1.28 32.41 -3.22
C MET A 383 -0.84 33.15 -4.49
N ASP A 384 -0.75 34.49 -4.45
CA ASP A 384 -0.27 35.28 -5.59
C ASP A 384 1.20 35.00 -5.90
N GLN A 385 2.05 34.91 -4.87
CA GLN A 385 3.46 34.57 -5.00
C GLN A 385 3.61 33.11 -5.46
N VAL A 386 2.87 32.18 -4.86
CA VAL A 386 2.89 30.77 -5.26
C VAL A 386 2.50 30.62 -6.74
N CYS A 387 1.44 31.31 -7.18
CA CYS A 387 1.02 31.28 -8.58
C CYS A 387 2.08 31.88 -9.51
N ALA A 388 2.72 32.98 -9.13
CA ALA A 388 3.79 33.61 -9.90
C ALA A 388 4.98 32.66 -10.08
N GLU A 389 5.45 32.04 -9.00
CA GLU A 389 6.57 31.09 -9.02
C GLU A 389 6.27 29.86 -9.87
N VAL A 390 5.05 29.30 -9.75
CA VAL A 390 4.61 28.18 -10.59
C VAL A 390 4.59 28.58 -12.08
N ALA A 391 4.15 29.79 -12.40
CA ALA A 391 4.11 30.28 -13.78
C ALA A 391 5.51 30.52 -14.37
N ILE A 392 6.45 31.04 -13.57
CA ILE A 392 7.86 31.21 -13.97
C ILE A 392 8.48 29.83 -14.24
N THR A 393 8.31 28.91 -13.29
CA THR A 393 8.85 27.55 -13.35
C THR A 393 8.33 26.79 -14.57
N HIS A 394 7.03 26.89 -14.85
CA HIS A 394 6.43 26.24 -16.02
C HIS A 394 6.98 26.82 -17.34
N ARG A 395 7.21 28.14 -17.42
CA ARG A 395 7.85 28.77 -18.59
C ARG A 395 9.27 28.26 -18.79
N TYR A 396 10.06 28.14 -17.72
CA TYR A 396 11.41 27.59 -17.76
C TYR A 396 11.44 26.15 -18.28
N LEU A 397 10.56 25.28 -17.77
CA LEU A 397 10.45 23.89 -18.24
C LEU A 397 10.10 23.80 -19.72
N ARG A 398 9.19 24.66 -20.20
CA ARG A 398 8.82 24.73 -21.61
C ARG A 398 9.99 25.17 -22.49
N TYR A 399 10.77 26.15 -22.05
CA TYR A 399 11.98 26.59 -22.74
C TYR A 399 13.03 25.47 -22.86
N ARG A 400 13.33 24.77 -21.75
CA ARG A 400 14.26 23.62 -21.77
C ARG A 400 13.78 22.53 -22.75
N ALA A 401 12.48 22.24 -22.78
CA ALA A 401 11.92 21.25 -23.70
C ALA A 401 12.09 21.67 -25.17
N TYR A 402 11.83 22.94 -25.51
CA TYR A 402 12.08 23.46 -26.86
C TYR A 402 13.56 23.43 -27.23
N HIS A 403 14.44 23.86 -26.34
CA HIS A 403 15.88 23.86 -26.56
C HIS A 403 16.42 22.44 -26.80
N TYR A 404 15.95 21.47 -26.01
CA TYR A 404 16.28 20.05 -26.22
C TYR A 404 15.82 19.53 -27.59
N LEU A 405 14.58 19.85 -28.00
CA LEU A 405 14.07 19.45 -29.31
C LEU A 405 14.81 20.13 -30.47
N TYR A 406 15.24 21.38 -30.28
CA TYR A 406 16.06 22.11 -31.23
C TYR A 406 17.44 21.45 -31.39
N LEU A 407 18.16 21.21 -30.28
CA LEU A 407 19.46 20.55 -30.29
C LEU A 407 19.41 19.15 -30.91
N ARG A 408 18.35 18.39 -30.61
CA ARG A 408 18.13 17.07 -31.20
C ARG A 408 17.90 17.14 -32.72
N ARG A 409 17.23 18.17 -33.22
CA ARG A 409 17.00 18.38 -34.66
C ARG A 409 18.23 18.91 -35.38
N SER A 410 19.08 19.70 -34.70
CA SER A 410 20.30 20.25 -35.28
C SER A 410 21.49 19.26 -35.26
N GLY A 411 21.29 18.04 -34.75
CA GLY A 411 22.36 17.03 -34.67
C GLY A 411 23.46 17.38 -33.66
N ALA A 412 23.27 18.40 -32.84
CA ALA A 412 24.23 18.80 -31.83
C ALA A 412 24.25 17.76 -30.70
N HIS A 413 25.44 17.36 -30.23
CA HIS A 413 25.57 16.45 -29.11
C HIS A 413 24.93 17.06 -27.86
N VAL A 414 23.83 16.43 -27.43
CA VAL A 414 22.96 16.85 -26.32
C VAL A 414 23.71 16.97 -24.98
N ILE A 415 24.89 16.36 -24.85
CA ILE A 415 25.63 16.22 -23.59
C ILE A 415 26.29 17.54 -23.14
N ASP A 416 26.69 18.42 -24.05
CA ASP A 416 27.43 19.65 -23.68
C ASP A 416 26.52 20.82 -23.30
N ALA A 417 25.28 20.86 -23.83
CA ALA A 417 24.35 21.97 -23.60
C ALA A 417 23.72 21.99 -22.19
N PHE A 418 23.75 20.87 -21.46
CA PHE A 418 23.18 20.81 -20.11
C PHE A 418 24.13 21.38 -19.04
N ARG A 419 25.44 21.44 -19.30
CA ARG A 419 26.42 21.97 -18.33
C ARG A 419 26.48 23.49 -18.26
N GLN A 420 25.99 24.21 -19.28
CA GLN A 420 26.09 25.68 -19.34
C GLN A 420 24.96 26.43 -18.61
N PHE A 421 23.94 25.73 -18.10
CA PHE A 421 22.76 26.36 -17.46
C PHE A 421 22.61 26.03 -15.97
N ASP A 422 23.54 25.28 -15.38
CA ASP A 422 23.59 25.01 -13.92
C ASP A 422 24.58 25.97 -13.21
N CYS A 423 24.60 27.26 -13.60
CA CYS A 423 25.28 28.34 -12.89
C CYS A 423 24.29 29.40 -12.42
#